data_AF-A0A2G9MLC4-F1
#
_entry.id   AF-A0A2G9MLC4-F1
#
_cell.length_a   1.000
_cell.length_b   1.000
_cell.length_c   1.000
_cell.angle_alpha   90.00
_cell.angle_beta   90.00
_cell.angle_gamma   90.00
#
_symmetry.space_group_name_H-M   'P 1'
#
loop_
_entity.id
_entity.type
_entity.pdbx_description
1 polymer ?
#
loop_
_entity_poly.entity_id
_entity_poly.type
_entity_poly.pdbx_seq_one_letter_code
_entity_poly.pdbx_strand_id
1 'polypeptide(L)'
;MFRGKKGEGEVLVLMNIIQIVLLIMIATGFYYFLTDVKENTLFEKSYASRDIALLLETAESVPGDIEVYYTEPKFDVGAYNYKFSENILRIYEGENYLYSIYYPFFLDTQLYETFESYDFKEPAAFVISKVKGNLEVKEHGSIGWEADKNIDCPAVDSTKIIKNNLAIIIEDNSLEGIKDYFVNNPKIVFVKKDEGENAIAEDTNFVLILDKQLNNKLDIEIPDDQQSEKLGCLIGNSILAKFPDADITIKKSTDKKLTTNKEGLAVGLIIGEELLQDVSGLNNAIKEGMEAYYNE
;
A
#
# COMPACT_ATOMS: atom_id res chain seq x y z
N MET A 1 20.09 -59.87 56.99
CA MET A 1 20.52 -59.92 55.57
C MET A 1 19.85 -58.76 54.83
N PHE A 2 20.41 -57.55 54.92
CA PHE A 2 19.87 -56.36 54.26
C PHE A 2 20.53 -56.24 52.87
N ARG A 3 19.86 -56.77 51.83
CA ARG A 3 20.19 -56.44 50.44
C ARG A 3 19.83 -54.98 50.20
N GLY A 4 20.82 -54.14 49.97
CA GLY A 4 20.66 -52.69 49.87
C GLY A 4 19.81 -52.26 48.67
N LYS A 5 18.75 -51.50 48.93
CA LYS A 5 17.90 -50.78 47.95
C LYS A 5 18.61 -49.58 47.29
N LYS A 6 19.92 -49.65 47.04
CA LYS A 6 20.65 -48.53 46.42
C LYS A 6 20.53 -48.49 44.89
N GLY A 7 20.15 -49.60 44.25
CA GLY A 7 20.02 -49.67 42.79
C GLY A 7 18.70 -49.12 42.21
N GLU A 8 17.63 -49.01 43.01
CA GLU A 8 16.32 -48.53 42.49
C GLU A 8 16.37 -47.04 42.11
N GLY A 9 17.13 -46.23 42.85
CA GLY A 9 17.26 -44.79 42.56
C GLY A 9 18.04 -44.51 41.27
N GLU A 10 19.12 -45.24 41.02
CA GLU A 10 19.95 -45.07 39.83
C GLU A 10 19.20 -45.43 38.54
N VAL A 11 18.41 -46.51 38.58
CA VAL A 11 17.56 -46.93 37.45
C VAL A 11 16.49 -45.88 37.14
N LEU A 12 15.89 -45.28 38.17
CA LEU A 12 14.84 -44.26 38.01
C LEU A 12 15.40 -42.96 37.39
N VAL A 13 16.60 -42.55 37.82
CA VAL A 13 17.31 -41.40 37.22
C VAL A 13 17.66 -41.68 35.75
N LEU A 14 18.17 -42.86 35.44
CA LEU A 14 18.51 -43.25 34.05
C LEU A 14 17.27 -43.24 33.15
N MET A 15 16.15 -43.80 33.61
CA MET A 15 14.89 -43.83 32.85
C MET A 15 14.36 -42.42 32.58
N ASN A 16 14.45 -41.51 33.56
CA ASN A 16 14.05 -40.11 33.37
C ASN A 16 14.94 -39.39 32.34
N ILE A 17 16.25 -39.63 32.35
CA ILE A 17 17.16 -39.05 31.34
C ILE A 17 16.79 -39.54 29.94
N ILE A 18 16.53 -40.84 29.77
CA ILE A 18 16.12 -41.41 28.48
C ILE A 18 14.81 -40.78 28.00
N GLN A 19 13.82 -40.60 28.88
CA GLN A 19 12.55 -39.96 28.55
C GLN A 19 12.74 -38.50 28.11
N ILE A 20 13.59 -37.74 28.80
CA ILE A 20 13.91 -36.35 28.43
C ILE A 20 14.57 -36.30 27.05
N VAL A 21 15.53 -37.18 26.78
CA VAL A 21 16.22 -37.26 25.47
C VAL A 21 15.23 -37.61 24.35
N LEU A 22 14.31 -38.55 24.60
CA LEU A 22 13.28 -38.91 23.64
C LEU A 22 12.33 -37.74 23.36
N LEU A 23 11.93 -37.01 24.39
CA LEU A 23 11.07 -35.82 24.26
C LEU A 23 11.77 -34.73 23.45
N ILE A 24 13.07 -34.49 23.68
CA ILE A 24 13.87 -33.55 22.91
C ILE A 24 13.92 -33.96 21.43
N MET A 25 14.19 -35.24 21.12
CA MET A 25 14.22 -35.71 19.73
C MET A 25 12.88 -35.50 19.01
N ILE A 26 11.76 -35.79 19.69
CA ILE A 26 10.42 -35.57 19.14
C ILE A 26 10.17 -34.08 18.91
N ALA A 27 10.48 -33.23 19.90
CA ALA A 27 10.30 -31.78 19.78
C ALA A 27 11.13 -31.18 18.63
N THR A 28 12.38 -31.62 18.48
CA THR A 28 13.25 -31.21 17.37
C THR A 28 12.70 -31.68 16.02
N GLY A 29 12.20 -32.92 15.94
CA GLY A 29 11.55 -33.43 14.72
C GLY A 29 10.33 -32.61 14.31
N PHE A 30 9.45 -32.28 15.28
CA PHE A 30 8.30 -31.39 15.05
C PHE A 30 8.72 -29.98 14.63
N TYR A 31 9.76 -29.43 15.26
CA TYR A 31 10.28 -28.12 14.89
C TYR A 31 10.75 -28.10 13.43
N TYR A 32 11.55 -29.09 13.01
CA TYR A 32 11.98 -29.19 11.61
C TYR A 32 10.82 -29.38 10.64
N PHE A 33 9.84 -30.21 11.00
CA PHE A 33 8.65 -30.39 10.18
C PHE A 33 7.85 -29.08 10.03
N LEU A 34 7.66 -28.32 11.12
CA LEU A 34 6.94 -27.05 11.05
C LEU A 34 7.70 -25.99 10.25
N THR A 35 9.02 -25.94 10.36
CA THR A 35 9.86 -25.06 9.55
C THR A 35 9.80 -25.45 8.07
N ASP A 36 9.89 -26.74 7.75
CA ASP A 36 9.76 -27.26 6.39
C ASP A 36 8.36 -26.99 5.82
N VAL A 37 7.28 -27.19 6.58
CA VAL A 37 5.91 -26.87 6.15
C VAL A 37 5.71 -25.36 5.96
N LYS A 38 6.33 -24.53 6.80
CA LYS A 38 6.32 -23.07 6.64
C LYS A 38 7.07 -22.63 5.38
N GLU A 39 8.14 -23.32 5.02
CA GLU A 39 8.93 -23.05 3.81
C GLU A 39 8.31 -23.70 2.56
N ASN A 40 7.47 -24.74 2.71
CA ASN A 40 6.79 -25.39 1.61
C ASN A 40 5.58 -24.58 1.12
N THR A 41 5.84 -23.71 0.15
CA THR A 41 4.88 -22.95 -0.65
C THR A 41 3.89 -23.79 -1.47
N LEU A 42 3.91 -25.12 -1.38
CA LEU A 42 3.03 -26.01 -2.15
C LEU A 42 1.55 -25.75 -1.85
N PHE A 43 1.21 -25.49 -0.59
CA PHE A 43 -0.15 -25.13 -0.20
C PHE A 43 -0.57 -23.79 -0.83
N GLU A 44 0.29 -22.78 -0.78
CA GLU A 44 0.05 -21.45 -1.36
C GLU A 44 -0.13 -21.53 -2.87
N LYS A 45 0.77 -22.23 -3.59
CA LYS A 45 0.61 -22.50 -5.03
C LYS A 45 -0.70 -23.22 -5.35
N SER A 46 -1.11 -24.18 -4.52
CA SER A 46 -2.35 -24.92 -4.73
C SER A 46 -3.59 -24.07 -4.46
N TYR A 47 -3.51 -23.14 -3.51
CA TYR A 47 -4.57 -22.18 -3.23
C TYR A 47 -4.67 -21.16 -4.36
N ALA A 48 -3.56 -20.51 -4.72
CA ALA A 48 -3.49 -19.52 -5.80
C ALA A 48 -3.96 -20.08 -7.14
N SER A 49 -3.55 -21.31 -7.49
CA SER A 49 -3.96 -21.93 -8.76
C SER A 49 -5.47 -22.17 -8.85
N ARG A 50 -6.12 -22.59 -7.75
CA ARG A 50 -7.57 -22.78 -7.70
C ARG A 50 -8.31 -21.46 -7.79
N ASP A 51 -7.83 -20.47 -7.06
CA ASP A 51 -8.47 -19.17 -6.96
C ASP A 51 -8.41 -18.40 -8.29
N ILE A 52 -7.24 -18.34 -8.92
CA ILE A 52 -7.07 -17.72 -10.25
C ILE A 52 -7.91 -18.45 -11.30
N ALA A 53 -7.99 -19.79 -11.24
CA ALA A 53 -8.80 -20.54 -12.19
C ALA A 53 -10.30 -20.27 -12.05
N LEU A 54 -10.81 -20.19 -10.82
CA LEU A 54 -12.19 -19.78 -10.55
C LEU A 54 -12.45 -18.36 -11.06
N LEU A 55 -11.47 -17.47 -10.93
CA LEU A 55 -11.58 -16.11 -11.42
C LEU A 55 -11.64 -16.06 -12.95
N LEU A 56 -10.81 -16.85 -13.64
CA LEU A 56 -10.84 -16.97 -15.10
C LEU A 56 -12.17 -17.53 -15.61
N GLU A 57 -12.69 -18.59 -14.97
CA GLU A 57 -14.00 -19.18 -15.29
C GLU A 57 -15.12 -18.16 -15.08
N THR A 58 -15.04 -17.37 -14.01
CA THR A 58 -15.99 -16.30 -13.72
C THR A 58 -15.91 -15.21 -14.79
N ALA A 59 -14.69 -14.75 -15.12
CA ALA A 59 -14.46 -13.71 -16.11
C ALA A 59 -14.98 -14.10 -17.50
N GLU A 60 -14.76 -15.35 -17.90
CA GLU A 60 -15.30 -15.89 -19.15
C GLU A 60 -16.83 -15.93 -19.15
N SER A 61 -17.44 -16.32 -18.04
CA SER A 61 -18.90 -16.48 -17.93
C SER A 61 -19.67 -15.16 -17.92
N VAL A 62 -19.02 -14.04 -17.62
CA VAL A 62 -19.67 -12.72 -17.57
C VAL A 62 -19.97 -12.21 -18.99
N PRO A 63 -21.21 -11.75 -19.27
CA PRO A 63 -21.54 -11.11 -20.53
C PRO A 63 -20.98 -9.70 -20.60
N GLY A 64 -20.50 -9.30 -21.79
CA GLY A 64 -19.95 -7.96 -22.05
C GLY A 64 -18.42 -7.91 -21.92
N ASP A 65 -17.89 -6.69 -21.99
CA ASP A 65 -16.48 -6.43 -21.76
C ASP A 65 -16.23 -6.24 -20.26
N ILE A 66 -15.20 -6.90 -19.74
CA ILE A 66 -14.82 -6.82 -18.32
C ILE A 66 -13.31 -6.70 -18.16
N GLU A 67 -12.90 -6.14 -17.03
CA GLU A 67 -11.52 -6.05 -16.60
C GLU A 67 -11.47 -6.35 -15.10
N VAL A 68 -10.70 -7.37 -14.73
CA VAL A 68 -10.58 -7.86 -13.36
C VAL A 68 -9.12 -7.86 -12.95
N TYR A 69 -8.83 -7.17 -11.86
CA TYR A 69 -7.50 -7.06 -11.28
C TYR A 69 -7.36 -8.13 -10.19
N TYR A 70 -6.39 -9.02 -10.34
CA TYR A 70 -6.12 -10.06 -9.34
C TYR A 70 -4.92 -9.68 -8.47
N THR A 71 -5.20 -9.45 -7.20
CA THR A 71 -4.23 -9.23 -6.12
C THR A 71 -4.73 -9.93 -4.87
N GLU A 72 -3.92 -10.78 -4.25
CA GLU A 72 -4.31 -11.42 -2.99
C GLU A 72 -3.43 -10.89 -1.85
N PRO A 73 -3.98 -10.20 -0.84
CA PRO A 73 -3.19 -9.66 0.27
C PRO A 73 -2.56 -10.73 1.17
N LYS A 74 -3.04 -11.99 1.11
CA LYS A 74 -2.55 -13.07 1.97
C LYS A 74 -1.34 -13.82 1.42
N PHE A 75 -1.00 -13.68 0.13
CA PHE A 75 0.19 -14.29 -0.45
C PHE A 75 0.80 -13.36 -1.51
N ASP A 76 2.13 -13.34 -1.58
CA ASP A 76 2.82 -12.53 -2.58
C ASP A 76 2.69 -13.18 -3.95
N VAL A 77 1.90 -12.57 -4.84
CA VAL A 77 1.74 -13.01 -6.23
C VAL A 77 3.08 -12.94 -6.98
N GLY A 78 3.94 -11.98 -6.64
CA GLY A 78 5.25 -11.81 -7.25
C GLY A 78 6.26 -12.89 -6.88
N ALA A 79 6.00 -13.71 -5.85
CA ALA A 79 6.92 -14.78 -5.44
C ALA A 79 6.95 -15.97 -6.41
N TYR A 80 6.03 -16.03 -7.39
CA TYR A 80 5.85 -17.16 -8.29
C TYR A 80 5.89 -16.76 -9.77
N ASN A 81 6.14 -17.75 -10.63
CA ASN A 81 6.03 -17.64 -12.07
C ASN A 81 4.76 -18.35 -12.55
N TYR A 82 4.12 -17.78 -13.56
CA TYR A 82 2.79 -18.19 -14.01
C TYR A 82 2.78 -18.38 -15.51
N LYS A 83 2.39 -19.56 -15.95
CA LYS A 83 2.21 -19.85 -17.37
C LYS A 83 0.77 -20.23 -17.65
N PHE A 84 0.13 -19.44 -18.50
CA PHE A 84 -1.20 -19.67 -19.02
C PHE A 84 -1.05 -20.24 -20.42
N SER A 85 -1.40 -21.51 -20.61
CA SER A 85 -1.32 -22.16 -21.92
C SER A 85 -2.33 -23.28 -22.00
N GLU A 86 -3.04 -23.41 -23.12
CA GLU A 86 -3.88 -24.58 -23.41
C GLU A 86 -4.91 -24.88 -22.30
N ASN A 87 -5.52 -23.83 -21.72
CA ASN A 87 -6.49 -23.90 -20.62
C ASN A 87 -5.91 -24.39 -19.29
N ILE A 88 -4.59 -24.45 -19.17
CA ILE A 88 -3.88 -24.85 -17.96
C ILE A 88 -3.13 -23.66 -17.40
N LEU A 89 -3.42 -23.36 -16.14
CA LEU A 89 -2.60 -22.48 -15.33
C LEU A 89 -1.51 -23.33 -14.68
N ARG A 90 -0.26 -22.96 -14.94
CA ARG A 90 0.91 -23.55 -14.30
C ARG A 90 1.58 -22.51 -13.41
N ILE A 91 1.74 -22.84 -12.12
CA ILE A 91 2.47 -22.02 -11.15
C ILE A 91 3.76 -22.74 -10.76
N TYR A 92 4.90 -22.05 -10.80
CA TYR A 92 6.23 -22.58 -10.46
C TYR A 92 7.13 -21.51 -9.82
N GLU A 93 8.27 -21.93 -9.26
CA GLU A 93 9.24 -21.03 -8.61
C GLU A 93 10.58 -21.06 -9.33
N GLY A 94 11.15 -19.88 -9.59
CA GLY A 94 12.41 -19.74 -10.30
C GLY A 94 12.41 -20.47 -11.65
N GLU A 95 13.52 -21.13 -11.99
CA GLU A 95 13.64 -21.92 -13.22
C GLU A 95 13.19 -23.38 -13.06
N ASN A 96 12.75 -23.79 -11.87
CA ASN A 96 12.47 -25.19 -11.55
C ASN A 96 11.03 -25.58 -11.88
N TYR A 97 10.80 -25.96 -13.14
CA TYR A 97 9.51 -26.50 -13.60
C TYR A 97 9.09 -27.82 -12.92
N LEU A 98 10.01 -28.52 -12.25
CA LEU A 98 9.76 -29.82 -11.61
C LEU A 98 8.77 -29.74 -10.45
N TYR A 99 8.64 -28.58 -9.80
CA TYR A 99 7.71 -28.36 -8.68
C TYR A 99 6.56 -27.43 -9.08
N SER A 100 6.00 -27.69 -10.26
CA SER A 100 4.86 -26.94 -10.78
C SER A 100 3.53 -27.55 -10.36
N ILE A 101 2.55 -26.69 -10.04
CA ILE A 101 1.15 -27.08 -9.86
C ILE A 101 0.39 -26.72 -11.13
N TYR A 102 -0.48 -27.63 -11.55
CA TYR A 102 -1.28 -27.54 -12.77
C TYR A 102 -2.73 -27.45 -12.39
N TYR A 103 -3.44 -26.48 -12.95
CA TYR A 103 -4.88 -26.36 -12.74
C TYR A 103 -5.60 -25.99 -14.04
N PRO A 104 -6.59 -26.79 -14.47
CA PRO A 104 -7.39 -26.46 -15.64
C PRO A 104 -8.37 -25.33 -15.29
N PHE A 105 -8.45 -24.29 -16.12
CA PHE A 105 -9.37 -23.16 -15.91
C PHE A 105 -10.54 -23.12 -16.90
N PHE A 106 -10.55 -23.97 -17.94
CA PHE A 106 -11.71 -24.18 -18.82
C PHE A 106 -12.02 -25.67 -18.96
N LEU A 107 -13.30 -26.03 -18.79
CA LEU A 107 -13.79 -27.40 -19.00
C LEU A 107 -14.14 -27.67 -20.47
N ASP A 108 -14.44 -26.62 -21.26
CA ASP A 108 -14.81 -26.77 -22.67
C ASP A 108 -13.60 -26.62 -23.60
N THR A 109 -13.24 -27.75 -24.19
CA THR A 109 -12.17 -27.91 -25.17
C THR A 109 -12.46 -27.28 -26.55
N GLN A 110 -13.58 -26.59 -26.76
CA GLN A 110 -13.88 -26.00 -28.08
C GLN A 110 -13.51 -24.52 -28.20
N LEU A 111 -13.15 -23.87 -27.09
CA LEU A 111 -12.76 -22.45 -27.05
C LEU A 111 -11.24 -22.22 -27.22
N TYR A 112 -10.48 -23.27 -27.54
CA TYR A 112 -9.01 -23.26 -27.59
C TYR A 112 -8.38 -22.31 -28.61
N GLU A 113 -9.08 -21.96 -29.69
CA GLU A 113 -8.42 -21.32 -30.84
C GLU A 113 -8.01 -19.86 -30.58
N THR A 114 -8.44 -19.25 -29.47
CA THR A 114 -8.24 -17.82 -29.21
C THR A 114 -7.31 -17.46 -28.06
N PHE A 115 -6.84 -18.43 -27.25
CA PHE A 115 -6.02 -18.11 -26.08
C PHE A 115 -4.53 -18.20 -26.38
N GLU A 116 -3.85 -17.05 -26.45
CA GLU A 116 -2.40 -17.00 -26.59
C GLU A 116 -1.70 -17.53 -25.32
N SER A 117 -0.55 -18.19 -25.49
CA SER A 117 0.24 -18.62 -24.35
C SER A 117 0.98 -17.45 -23.74
N TYR A 118 0.83 -17.24 -22.44
CA TYR A 118 1.55 -16.23 -21.69
C TYR A 118 2.41 -16.87 -20.60
N ASP A 119 3.61 -16.32 -20.38
CA ASP A 119 4.58 -16.76 -19.40
C ASP A 119 5.07 -15.53 -18.64
N PHE A 120 4.57 -15.39 -17.41
CA PHE A 120 4.81 -14.25 -16.54
C PHE A 120 5.82 -14.64 -15.47
N LYS A 121 6.82 -13.77 -15.29
CA LYS A 121 7.87 -13.96 -14.31
C LYS A 121 7.72 -12.94 -13.20
N GLU A 122 7.54 -13.44 -11.98
CA GLU A 122 7.37 -12.61 -10.78
C GLU A 122 6.35 -11.46 -10.96
N PRO A 123 5.14 -11.75 -11.51
CA PRO A 123 4.17 -10.71 -11.80
C PRO A 123 3.66 -10.13 -10.49
N ALA A 124 3.71 -8.81 -10.36
CA ALA A 124 3.12 -8.14 -9.20
C ALA A 124 1.61 -8.41 -9.11
N ALA A 125 0.93 -8.54 -10.26
CA ALA A 125 -0.47 -8.90 -10.35
C ALA A 125 -0.91 -9.20 -11.80
N PHE A 126 -2.16 -9.67 -11.97
CA PHE A 126 -2.74 -9.97 -13.28
C PHE A 126 -3.95 -9.10 -13.58
N VAL A 127 -4.08 -8.71 -14.85
CA VAL A 127 -5.35 -8.22 -15.38
C VAL A 127 -5.94 -9.27 -16.29
N ILE A 128 -7.13 -9.73 -15.91
CA ILE A 128 -7.96 -10.61 -16.72
C ILE A 128 -8.99 -9.71 -17.39
N SER A 129 -8.87 -9.56 -18.70
CA SER A 129 -9.78 -8.74 -19.49
C SER A 129 -10.53 -9.59 -20.49
N LYS A 130 -11.82 -9.31 -20.70
CA LYS A 130 -12.59 -9.86 -21.80
C LYS A 130 -12.96 -8.70 -22.70
N VAL A 131 -12.46 -8.69 -23.93
CA VAL A 131 -12.72 -7.62 -24.90
C VAL A 131 -13.24 -8.26 -26.18
N LYS A 132 -14.47 -7.91 -26.56
CA LYS A 132 -15.15 -8.45 -27.76
C LYS A 132 -15.25 -9.99 -27.75
N GLY A 133 -15.43 -10.58 -26.56
CA GLY A 133 -15.58 -12.02 -26.38
C GLY A 133 -14.27 -12.81 -26.26
N ASN A 134 -13.11 -12.18 -26.47
CA ASN A 134 -11.81 -12.82 -26.26
C ASN A 134 -11.33 -12.54 -24.84
N LEU A 135 -10.95 -13.59 -24.12
CA LEU A 135 -10.29 -13.47 -22.82
C LEU A 135 -8.79 -13.26 -23.04
N GLU A 136 -8.26 -12.21 -22.45
CA GLU A 136 -6.83 -11.86 -22.47
C GLU A 136 -6.35 -11.75 -21.02
N VAL A 137 -5.24 -12.43 -20.72
CA VAL A 137 -4.54 -12.25 -19.44
C VAL A 137 -3.29 -11.46 -19.72
N LYS A 138 -3.15 -10.33 -19.06
CA LYS A 138 -1.99 -9.46 -19.18
C LYS A 138 -1.27 -9.40 -17.85
N GLU A 139 0.06 -9.40 -17.93
CA GLU A 139 0.85 -8.86 -16.83
C GLU A 139 0.44 -7.40 -16.70
N HIS A 140 0.01 -7.04 -15.50
CA HIS A 140 -0.12 -5.65 -15.17
C HIS A 140 1.09 -5.34 -14.31
N GLY A 141 2.10 -4.74 -14.97
CA GLY A 141 3.35 -4.38 -14.32
C GLY A 141 3.01 -3.52 -13.12
N SER A 142 3.23 -4.06 -11.91
CA SER A 142 2.62 -3.57 -10.68
C SER A 142 1.16 -3.18 -10.88
N ILE A 143 0.18 -4.06 -10.61
CA ILE A 143 -1.08 -3.49 -10.13
C ILE A 143 -0.61 -2.82 -8.86
N GLY A 144 -0.47 -1.50 -8.95
CA GLY A 144 -0.61 -0.66 -7.80
C GLY A 144 -2.01 -0.94 -7.28
N TRP A 145 -2.20 -2.06 -6.58
CA TRP A 145 -2.49 -1.86 -5.20
C TRP A 145 -1.29 -1.07 -4.73
N GLU A 146 -1.45 0.25 -4.71
CA GLU A 146 -0.73 1.10 -3.81
C GLU A 146 -1.17 0.69 -2.39
N ALA A 147 -1.00 -0.59 -2.04
CA ALA A 147 -0.38 -0.95 -0.79
C ALA A 147 0.99 -0.26 -0.83
N ASP A 148 0.91 1.01 -0.48
CA ASP A 148 1.97 1.96 -0.28
C ASP A 148 2.58 2.64 -1.54
N LYS A 149 1.80 3.46 -2.27
CA LYS A 149 2.24 4.88 -2.43
C LYS A 149 1.88 5.65 -1.15
N ASN A 150 2.00 5.01 0.02
CA ASN A 150 2.33 5.73 1.21
C ASN A 150 3.72 6.24 0.91
N ILE A 151 3.78 7.53 0.68
CA ILE A 151 5.01 8.27 0.90
C ILE A 151 5.43 7.87 2.32
N ASP A 152 6.63 7.30 2.46
CA ASP A 152 7.16 6.86 3.74
C ASP A 152 7.31 8.10 4.63
N CYS A 153 6.36 8.28 5.55
CA CYS A 153 6.33 9.48 6.37
C CYS A 153 7.34 9.32 7.51
N PRO A 154 8.20 10.33 7.74
CA PRO A 154 9.13 10.26 8.86
C PRO A 154 8.37 10.12 10.18
N ALA A 155 8.81 9.18 11.01
CA ALA A 155 8.32 9.08 12.38
C ALA A 155 8.78 10.32 13.16
N VAL A 156 7.84 11.11 13.68
CA VAL A 156 8.16 12.27 14.51
C VAL A 156 7.38 12.22 15.83
N ASP A 157 8.09 12.47 16.92
CA ASP A 157 7.59 12.55 18.29
C ASP A 157 6.59 13.73 18.40
N SER A 158 5.30 13.41 18.58
CA SER A 158 4.16 14.33 18.54
C SER A 158 4.01 15.20 19.81
N THR A 159 5.02 15.25 20.67
CA THR A 159 4.92 15.89 22.00
C THR A 159 4.75 17.42 22.03
N LYS A 160 4.72 18.10 20.88
CA LYS A 160 4.32 19.52 20.80
C LYS A 160 2.90 19.65 20.25
N ILE A 161 1.93 19.73 21.17
CA ILE A 161 0.58 20.20 20.84
C ILE A 161 0.69 21.67 20.40
N ILE A 162 0.69 21.86 19.09
CA ILE A 162 0.67 23.16 18.44
C ILE A 162 -0.69 23.82 18.74
N LYS A 163 -0.70 25.04 19.28
CA LYS A 163 -1.95 25.77 19.53
C LYS A 163 -2.50 26.29 18.20
N ASN A 164 -3.70 25.85 17.84
CA ASN A 164 -4.29 25.94 16.50
C ASN A 164 -4.52 27.38 15.99
N ASN A 165 -3.56 28.03 15.34
CA ASN A 165 -3.83 29.16 14.44
C ASN A 165 -3.37 28.76 13.04
N LEU A 166 -4.32 28.63 12.11
CA LEU A 166 -4.10 28.13 10.75
C LEU A 166 -4.23 29.29 9.76
N ALA A 167 -3.16 29.65 9.06
CA ALA A 167 -3.21 30.55 7.92
C ALA A 167 -3.34 29.75 6.62
N ILE A 168 -4.31 30.10 5.79
CA ILE A 168 -4.43 29.55 4.42
C ILE A 168 -4.20 30.69 3.43
N ILE A 169 -3.19 30.52 2.59
CA ILE A 169 -2.84 31.42 1.50
C ILE A 169 -3.31 30.79 0.21
N ILE A 170 -4.22 31.45 -0.49
CA ILE A 170 -4.72 30.99 -1.78
C ILE A 170 -4.16 31.89 -2.87
N GLU A 171 -3.31 31.35 -3.73
CA GLU A 171 -2.63 32.11 -4.78
C GLU A 171 -3.40 32.17 -6.09
N ASP A 172 -4.29 31.22 -6.32
CA ASP A 172 -5.13 31.15 -7.52
C ASP A 172 -6.62 31.29 -7.16
N ASN A 173 -7.32 32.21 -7.83
CA ASN A 173 -8.73 32.48 -7.55
C ASN A 173 -9.67 31.30 -7.87
N SER A 174 -9.24 30.36 -8.73
CA SER A 174 -10.02 29.14 -9.00
C SER A 174 -10.14 28.23 -7.77
N LEU A 175 -9.27 28.42 -6.77
CA LEU A 175 -9.26 27.69 -5.52
C LEU A 175 -10.10 28.36 -4.43
N GLU A 176 -10.76 29.49 -4.71
CA GLU A 176 -11.56 30.19 -3.69
C GLU A 176 -12.70 29.35 -3.11
N GLY A 177 -13.24 28.39 -3.87
CA GLY A 177 -14.25 27.44 -3.37
C GLY A 177 -13.77 26.60 -2.19
N ILE A 178 -12.46 26.47 -1.98
CA ILE A 178 -11.88 25.80 -0.81
C ILE A 178 -12.13 26.61 0.46
N LYS A 179 -12.25 27.95 0.37
CA LYS A 179 -12.49 28.82 1.54
C LYS A 179 -13.74 28.41 2.30
N ASP A 180 -14.83 28.13 1.59
CA ASP A 180 -16.16 27.83 2.15
C ASP A 180 -16.14 26.65 3.14
N TYR A 181 -15.22 25.71 2.96
CA TYR A 181 -15.07 24.55 3.84
C TYR A 181 -14.34 24.87 5.15
N PHE A 182 -13.44 25.85 5.11
CA PHE A 182 -12.65 26.28 6.25
C PHE A 182 -13.30 27.44 7.03
N VAL A 183 -14.28 28.14 6.45
CA VAL A 183 -15.00 29.26 7.08
C VAL A 183 -15.65 28.89 8.43
N ASN A 184 -16.04 27.63 8.62
CA ASN A 184 -16.66 27.19 9.88
C ASN A 184 -15.66 26.97 11.04
N ASN A 185 -14.36 27.13 10.79
CA ASN A 185 -13.33 26.99 11.81
C ASN A 185 -12.81 28.39 12.22
N PRO A 186 -13.18 28.91 13.40
CA PRO A 186 -12.89 30.29 13.81
C PRO A 186 -11.40 30.59 14.01
N LYS A 187 -10.54 29.59 13.83
CA LYS A 187 -9.09 29.67 13.99
C LYS A 187 -8.33 29.72 12.66
N ILE A 188 -9.06 29.86 11.55
CA ILE A 188 -8.49 29.94 10.21
C ILE A 188 -8.45 31.39 9.74
N VAL A 189 -7.26 31.86 9.41
CA VAL A 189 -7.02 33.18 8.82
C VAL A 189 -6.73 32.98 7.34
N PHE A 190 -7.58 33.54 6.47
CA PHE A 190 -7.28 33.59 5.05
C PHE A 190 -6.43 34.82 4.76
N VAL A 191 -5.25 34.61 4.18
CA VAL A 191 -4.36 35.69 3.77
C VAL A 191 -4.57 35.91 2.28
N LYS A 192 -4.85 37.16 1.88
CA LYS A 192 -4.96 37.48 0.45
C LYS A 192 -3.59 37.46 -0.20
N LYS A 193 -3.52 37.03 -1.45
CA LYS A 193 -2.31 37.03 -2.28
C LYS A 193 -1.53 38.36 -2.20
N ASP A 194 -2.26 39.47 -2.20
CA ASP A 194 -1.69 40.83 -2.27
C ASP A 194 -1.13 41.34 -0.94
N GLU A 195 -1.44 40.68 0.19
CA GLU A 195 -1.02 41.10 1.53
C GLU A 195 0.42 40.64 1.86
N GLY A 196 0.99 39.77 1.01
CA GLY A 196 2.41 39.41 1.01
C GLY A 196 2.88 38.63 2.26
N GLU A 197 4.19 38.42 2.35
CA GLU A 197 4.87 37.68 3.45
C GLU A 197 4.58 38.26 4.84
N ASN A 198 4.24 39.55 4.94
CA ASN A 198 4.02 40.26 6.20
C ASN A 198 2.67 39.94 6.86
N ALA A 199 1.78 39.24 6.18
CA ALA A 199 0.44 38.94 6.67
C ALA A 199 0.36 37.63 7.48
N ILE A 200 1.42 36.82 7.48
CA ILE A 200 1.54 35.66 8.36
C ILE A 200 1.88 36.21 9.75
N ALA A 201 0.92 36.18 10.67
CA ALA A 201 1.14 36.63 12.04
C ALA A 201 2.21 35.76 12.73
N GLU A 202 3.02 36.34 13.62
CA GLU A 202 4.10 35.63 14.33
C GLU A 202 3.60 34.44 15.16
N ASP A 203 2.31 34.39 15.50
CA ASP A 203 1.64 33.30 16.20
C ASP A 203 0.93 32.30 15.27
N THR A 204 1.18 32.38 13.96
CA THR A 204 0.66 31.43 12.99
C THR A 204 1.39 30.10 13.11
N ASN A 205 0.64 29.10 13.51
CA ASN A 205 1.17 27.79 13.82
C ASN A 205 1.15 26.84 12.62
N PHE A 206 0.29 27.14 11.64
CA PHE A 206 0.15 26.39 10.40
C PHE A 206 0.03 27.32 9.22
N VAL A 207 0.79 27.08 8.15
CA VAL A 207 0.63 27.79 6.87
C VAL A 207 0.34 26.77 5.78
N LEU A 208 -0.84 26.87 5.15
CA LEU A 208 -1.19 26.13 3.93
C LEU A 208 -1.13 27.08 2.74
N ILE A 209 -0.27 26.82 1.76
CA ILE A 209 -0.28 27.57 0.50
C ILE A 209 -0.94 26.70 -0.56
N LEU A 210 -1.96 27.23 -1.23
CA LEU A 210 -2.64 26.56 -2.33
C LEU A 210 -2.39 27.33 -3.61
N ASP A 211 -1.70 26.71 -4.55
CA ASP A 211 -1.41 27.24 -5.88
C ASP A 211 -1.85 26.27 -6.98
N LYS A 212 -1.94 26.75 -8.21
CA LYS A 212 -2.37 25.97 -9.37
C LYS A 212 -1.22 25.81 -10.37
N GLN A 213 -1.12 24.61 -10.96
CA GLN A 213 -0.26 24.36 -12.12
C GLN A 213 -1.03 23.75 -13.30
N LEU A 214 -0.48 23.89 -14.50
CA LEU A 214 -1.11 23.47 -15.76
C LEU A 214 -0.98 21.96 -16.06
N ASN A 215 -0.17 21.23 -15.31
CA ASN A 215 0.02 19.79 -15.50
C ASN A 215 -0.95 19.00 -14.59
N ASN A 216 -0.94 17.67 -14.71
CA ASN A 216 -1.77 16.77 -13.88
C ASN A 216 -1.09 16.40 -12.55
N LYS A 217 -0.07 17.15 -12.17
CA LYS A 217 0.80 16.81 -11.05
C LYS A 217 0.36 17.55 -9.79
N LEU A 218 0.58 16.95 -8.64
CA LEU A 218 0.56 17.61 -7.35
C LEU A 218 1.99 17.71 -6.81
N ASP A 219 2.53 18.92 -6.77
CA ASP A 219 3.78 19.14 -6.05
C ASP A 219 3.46 19.61 -4.62
N ILE A 220 4.00 18.88 -3.65
CA ILE A 220 3.95 19.25 -2.23
C ILE A 220 5.30 19.87 -1.88
N GLU A 221 5.26 21.15 -1.55
CA GLU A 221 6.42 21.95 -1.18
C GLU A 221 6.49 22.08 0.34
N ILE A 222 7.61 21.66 0.92
CA ILE A 222 7.82 21.67 2.39
C ILE A 222 9.09 22.45 2.76
N PRO A 223 9.12 23.15 3.91
CA PRO A 223 10.35 23.68 4.47
C PRO A 223 11.34 22.54 4.80
N ASP A 224 12.57 22.92 5.12
CA ASP A 224 13.56 21.97 5.64
C ASP A 224 13.34 21.68 7.14
N ASP A 225 12.16 21.15 7.47
CA ASP A 225 11.81 20.69 8.82
C ASP A 225 11.04 19.36 8.79
N GLN A 226 11.33 18.48 9.75
CA GLN A 226 10.78 17.12 9.79
C GLN A 226 9.26 17.08 10.05
N GLN A 227 8.71 18.07 10.75
CA GLN A 227 7.30 18.05 11.13
C GLN A 227 6.41 18.45 9.94
N SER A 228 6.80 19.47 9.18
CA SER A 228 6.14 19.81 7.92
C SER A 228 6.35 18.74 6.86
N GLU A 229 7.49 18.04 6.87
CA GLU A 229 7.72 16.88 6.01
C GLU A 229 6.74 15.74 6.33
N LYS A 230 6.59 15.38 7.61
CA LYS A 230 5.60 14.39 8.06
C LYS A 230 4.19 14.80 7.66
N LEU A 231 3.81 16.05 7.87
CA LEU A 231 2.47 16.49 7.50
C LEU A 231 2.25 16.51 5.99
N GLY A 232 3.19 17.07 5.21
CA GLY A 232 3.10 17.10 3.75
C GLY A 232 2.96 15.68 3.20
N CYS A 233 3.66 14.73 3.82
CA CYS A 233 3.52 13.30 3.55
C CYS A 233 2.12 12.76 3.86
N LEU A 234 1.57 13.00 5.06
CA LEU A 234 0.22 12.54 5.43
C LEU A 234 -0.89 13.15 4.56
N ILE A 235 -0.75 14.43 4.19
CA ILE A 235 -1.62 15.08 3.21
C ILE A 235 -1.49 14.41 1.84
N GLY A 236 -0.26 14.16 1.38
CA GLY A 236 -0.01 13.45 0.11
C GLY A 236 -0.67 12.08 0.07
N ASN A 237 -0.52 11.28 1.13
CA ASN A 237 -1.10 9.94 1.23
C ASN A 237 -2.63 9.98 1.23
N SER A 238 -3.23 10.96 1.91
CA SER A 238 -4.68 11.16 1.91
C SER A 238 -5.20 11.57 0.53
N ILE A 239 -4.45 12.39 -0.21
CA ILE A 239 -4.77 12.76 -1.59
C ILE A 239 -4.64 11.55 -2.52
N LEU A 240 -3.59 10.73 -2.40
CA LEU A 240 -3.44 9.50 -3.20
C LEU A 240 -4.57 8.50 -2.94
N ALA A 241 -4.97 8.32 -1.67
CA ALA A 241 -6.11 7.46 -1.33
C ALA A 241 -7.41 7.92 -2.02
N LYS A 242 -7.57 9.23 -2.24
CA LYS A 242 -8.74 9.82 -2.91
C LYS A 242 -8.60 9.88 -4.44
N PHE A 243 -7.37 10.08 -4.93
CA PHE A 243 -7.00 10.24 -6.33
C PHE A 243 -5.81 9.33 -6.66
N PRO A 244 -6.04 8.02 -6.86
CA PRO A 244 -4.94 7.05 -7.04
C PRO A 244 -4.04 7.34 -8.24
N ASP A 245 -4.61 7.96 -9.28
CA ASP A 245 -3.91 8.31 -10.50
C ASP A 245 -3.09 9.62 -10.40
N ALA A 246 -3.12 10.30 -9.24
CA ALA A 246 -2.38 11.54 -9.04
C ALA A 246 -0.87 11.31 -9.04
N ASP A 247 -0.14 12.06 -9.85
CA ASP A 247 1.33 12.13 -9.77
C ASP A 247 1.72 13.11 -8.65
N ILE A 248 2.06 12.58 -7.47
CA ILE A 248 2.49 13.38 -6.32
C ILE A 248 4.02 13.42 -6.23
N THR A 249 4.58 14.61 -6.03
CA THR A 249 6.00 14.78 -5.66
C THR A 249 6.14 15.67 -4.45
N ILE A 250 6.88 15.21 -3.44
CA ILE A 250 7.29 16.04 -2.31
C ILE A 250 8.68 16.59 -2.57
N LYS A 251 8.86 17.91 -2.45
CA LYS A 251 10.14 18.58 -2.64
C LYS A 251 10.36 19.67 -1.58
N LYS A 252 11.63 19.92 -1.25
CA LYS A 252 11.99 21.03 -0.37
C LYS A 252 11.72 22.36 -1.10
N SER A 253 11.03 23.27 -0.44
CA SER A 253 10.69 24.58 -1.00
C SER A 253 11.82 25.58 -0.76
N THR A 254 12.05 26.43 -1.75
CA THR A 254 12.84 27.66 -1.60
C THR A 254 11.94 28.89 -1.40
N ASP A 255 10.62 28.71 -1.34
CA ASP A 255 9.69 29.82 -1.12
C ASP A 255 9.91 30.39 0.29
N LYS A 256 10.11 31.71 0.33
CA LYS A 256 10.28 32.45 1.58
C LYS A 256 9.04 32.34 2.47
N LYS A 257 7.84 32.29 1.90
CA LYS A 257 6.58 32.20 2.67
C LYS A 257 6.49 30.92 3.50
N LEU A 258 7.01 29.82 2.99
CA LEU A 258 7.07 28.54 3.70
C LEU A 258 8.23 28.52 4.70
N THR A 259 9.37 29.12 4.34
CA THR A 259 10.59 29.07 5.16
C THR A 259 10.68 30.16 6.25
N THR A 260 9.84 31.20 6.20
CA THR A 260 9.78 32.25 7.24
C THR A 260 9.04 31.80 8.49
N ASN A 261 8.19 30.78 8.41
CA ASN A 261 7.50 30.21 9.57
C ASN A 261 8.44 29.32 10.39
N LYS A 262 9.29 29.95 11.21
CA LYS A 262 10.34 29.23 11.96
C LYS A 262 9.84 28.38 13.11
N GLU A 263 8.65 28.67 13.65
CA GLU A 263 8.10 28.00 14.84
C GLU A 263 6.85 27.15 14.55
N GLY A 264 6.24 27.31 13.38
CA GLY A 264 5.05 26.57 12.96
C GLY A 264 5.32 25.61 11.80
N LEU A 265 4.28 24.86 11.45
CA LEU A 265 4.25 23.97 10.29
C LEU A 265 3.91 24.76 9.04
N ALA A 266 4.48 24.37 7.90
CA ALA A 266 4.13 24.97 6.62
C ALA A 266 4.13 23.93 5.50
N VAL A 267 3.07 23.91 4.69
CA VAL A 267 2.96 23.04 3.52
C VAL A 267 2.40 23.86 2.35
N GLY A 268 3.09 23.81 1.22
CA GLY A 268 2.59 24.31 -0.06
C GLY A 268 2.06 23.17 -0.91
N LEU A 269 0.89 23.34 -1.50
CA LEU A 269 0.28 22.41 -2.44
C LEU A 269 0.12 23.13 -3.78
N ILE A 270 0.86 22.68 -4.79
CA ILE A 270 0.75 23.16 -6.17
C ILE A 270 -0.08 22.13 -6.93
N ILE A 271 -1.36 22.46 -7.14
CA ILE A 271 -2.40 21.53 -7.56
C ILE A 271 -2.57 21.56 -9.08
N GLY A 272 -2.49 20.39 -9.71
CA GLY A 272 -2.75 20.22 -11.14
C GLY A 272 -4.22 20.37 -11.52
N GLU A 273 -4.49 20.71 -12.79
CA GLU A 273 -5.85 21.02 -13.27
C GLU A 273 -6.86 19.87 -13.11
N GLU A 274 -6.43 18.62 -13.27
CA GLU A 274 -7.32 17.46 -13.15
C GLU A 274 -7.86 17.28 -11.73
N LEU A 275 -7.05 17.53 -10.71
CA LEU A 275 -7.48 17.44 -9.30
C LEU A 275 -8.52 18.50 -8.95
N LEU A 276 -8.57 19.59 -9.70
CA LEU A 276 -9.57 20.66 -9.51
C LEU A 276 -10.94 20.32 -10.08
N GLN A 277 -11.09 19.19 -10.79
CA GLN A 277 -12.41 18.73 -11.22
C GLN A 277 -13.26 18.22 -10.04
N ASP A 278 -12.64 17.78 -8.95
CA ASP A 278 -13.30 17.38 -7.70
C ASP A 278 -12.70 18.14 -6.49
N VAL A 279 -12.95 19.45 -6.43
CA VAL A 279 -12.49 20.32 -5.33
C VAL A 279 -12.98 19.83 -3.97
N SER A 280 -14.19 19.26 -3.88
CA SER A 280 -14.71 18.73 -2.61
C SER A 280 -13.94 17.50 -2.16
N GLY A 281 -13.61 16.59 -3.07
CA GLY A 281 -12.78 15.43 -2.79
C GLY A 281 -11.37 15.82 -2.35
N LEU A 282 -10.75 16.76 -3.06
CA LEU A 282 -9.43 17.30 -2.72
C LEU A 282 -9.42 17.93 -1.33
N ASN A 283 -10.43 18.74 -1.01
CA ASN A 283 -10.53 19.38 0.29
C ASN A 283 -10.71 18.36 1.43
N ASN A 284 -11.53 17.33 1.23
CA ASN A 284 -11.70 16.26 2.23
C ASN A 284 -10.38 15.51 2.46
N ALA A 285 -9.64 15.20 1.39
CA ALA A 285 -8.34 14.54 1.49
C ALA A 285 -7.30 15.39 2.25
N ILE A 286 -7.20 16.69 1.96
CA ILE A 286 -6.32 17.61 2.69
C ILE A 286 -6.69 17.61 4.18
N LYS A 287 -7.98 17.69 4.48
CA LYS A 287 -8.49 17.68 5.86
C LYS A 287 -8.14 16.38 6.58
N GLU A 288 -8.34 15.23 5.95
CA GLU A 288 -8.01 13.92 6.52
C GLU A 288 -6.52 13.78 6.84
N GLY A 289 -5.64 14.24 5.95
CA GLY A 289 -4.19 14.23 6.19
C GLY A 289 -3.76 15.14 7.34
N MET A 290 -4.42 16.30 7.48
CA MET A 290 -4.22 17.19 8.64
C MET A 290 -4.72 16.54 9.93
N GLU A 291 -5.91 15.92 9.92
CA GLU A 291 -6.47 15.23 11.10
C GLU A 291 -5.61 14.03 11.51
N ALA A 292 -5.08 13.26 10.56
CA ALA A 292 -4.14 12.18 10.83
C ALA A 292 -2.91 12.67 11.59
N TYR A 293 -2.31 13.79 11.16
CA TYR A 293 -1.16 14.38 11.82
C TYR A 293 -1.45 14.80 13.27
N TYR A 294 -2.65 15.31 13.56
CA TYR A 294 -3.03 15.76 14.92
C TYR A 294 -3.42 14.61 15.87
N ASN A 295 -3.74 13.44 15.33
CA ASN A 295 -4.18 12.28 16.12
C ASN A 295 -3.05 11.34 16.54
N GLU A 296 -1.84 11.51 15.97
CA GLU A 296 -0.60 10.84 16.40
C GLU A 296 0.08 11.57 17.56
#